data_AF-A0A547PE62-F1
#
_entry.id   AF-A0A547PE62-F1
#
_cell.length_a   1.000
_cell.length_b   1.000
_cell.length_c   1.000
_cell.angle_alpha   90.00
_cell.angle_beta   90.00
_cell.angle_gamma   90.00
#
_symmetry.space_group_name_H-M   'P 1'
#
loop_
_entity.id
_entity.type
_entity.pdbx_description
1 polymer ?
#
loop_
_entity_poly.entity_id
_entity_poly.type
_entity_poly.pdbx_seq_one_letter_code
_entity_poly.pdbx_strand_id
1 'polypeptide(L)'
;MISGSLIFGLLLIAGFSLGLALILDTQAPKMMWQRRALIASLGGAFIPMLLPIAVLLIEGDWQAETFILLMALIIGSLMLAGIVGFPVTYWFCKRREAARGNLDPAKDFE
;
A
#
# COMPACT_ATOMS: atom_id res chain seq x y z
N MET A 1 -1.27 9.10 25.17
CA MET A 1 -0.14 8.58 24.37
C MET A 1 -0.56 7.61 23.26
N ILE A 2 -1.65 6.86 23.40
CA ILE A 2 -2.12 5.87 22.39
C ILE A 2 -2.52 6.50 21.05
N SER A 3 -3.02 7.73 21.05
CA SER A 3 -3.42 8.45 19.84
C SER A 3 -2.24 8.84 18.94
N GLY A 4 -1.09 9.17 19.51
CA GLY A 4 0.09 9.58 18.73
C GLY A 4 0.74 8.44 17.95
N SER A 5 0.88 7.27 18.57
CA SER A 5 1.46 6.08 17.93
C SER A 5 0.55 5.50 16.84
N LEU A 6 -0.77 5.52 17.03
CA LEU A 6 -1.73 5.12 16.00
C LEU A 6 -1.66 6.02 14.78
N ILE A 7 -1.65 7.34 14.96
CA ILE A 7 -1.53 8.31 13.86
C ILE A 7 -0.21 8.09 13.12
N PHE A 8 0.89 7.93 13.85
CA PHE A 8 2.19 7.68 13.24
C PHE A 8 2.20 6.38 12.41
N GLY A 9 1.62 5.30 12.92
CA GLY A 9 1.49 4.04 12.18
C GLY A 9 0.67 4.19 10.89
N LEU A 10 -0.45 4.90 10.95
CA LEU A 10 -1.28 5.17 9.77
C LEU A 10 -0.55 6.02 8.73
N LEU A 11 0.18 7.05 9.16
CA LEU A 11 0.99 7.90 8.29
C LEU A 11 2.12 7.11 7.62
N LEU A 12 2.75 6.19 8.36
CA LEU A 12 3.81 5.35 7.82
C LEU A 12 3.26 4.45 6.70
N ILE A 13 2.12 3.78 6.92
CA ILE A 13 1.46 2.95 5.90
C ILE A 13 1.07 3.79 4.68
N ALA A 14 0.43 4.94 4.90
CA ALA A 14 0.05 5.85 3.81
C ALA A 14 1.27 6.33 3.01
N GLY A 15 2.36 6.66 3.69
CA GLY A 15 3.63 7.08 3.08
C GLY A 15 4.27 5.97 2.23
N PHE A 16 4.35 4.75 2.76
CA PHE A 16 4.86 3.59 2.00
C PHE A 16 3.99 3.28 0.77
N SER A 17 2.66 3.30 0.94
CA SER A 17 1.73 3.10 -0.17
C SER A 17 1.87 4.18 -1.25
N LEU A 18 2.01 5.46 -0.87
CA LEU A 18 2.26 6.56 -1.82
C LEU A 18 3.61 6.42 -2.52
N GLY A 19 4.67 6.08 -1.79
CA GLY A 19 6.01 5.84 -2.35
C GLY A 19 5.99 4.74 -3.42
N LEU A 20 5.34 3.62 -3.12
CA LEU A 20 5.18 2.54 -4.11
C LEU A 20 4.32 2.96 -5.30
N ALA A 21 3.24 3.71 -5.08
CA ALA A 21 2.42 4.22 -6.18
C ALA A 21 3.23 5.13 -7.11
N LEU A 22 4.11 5.98 -6.57
CA LEU A 22 5.04 6.81 -7.34
C LEU A 22 6.05 5.97 -8.13
N ILE A 23 6.63 4.95 -7.51
CA ILE A 23 7.57 4.04 -8.19
C ILE A 23 6.86 3.31 -9.34
N LEU A 24 5.66 2.77 -9.11
CA LEU A 24 4.90 2.09 -10.16
C LEU A 24 4.45 3.04 -11.27
N ASP A 25 4.17 4.30 -10.93
CA ASP A 25 3.79 5.31 -11.93
C ASP A 25 4.95 5.66 -12.87
N THR A 26 6.18 5.63 -12.37
CA THR A 26 7.41 5.94 -13.13
C THR A 26 7.98 4.72 -13.85
N GLN A 27 8.03 3.56 -13.20
CA GLN A 27 8.66 2.34 -13.72
C GLN A 27 7.71 1.50 -14.59
N ALA A 28 6.40 1.54 -14.33
CA ALA A 28 5.41 0.74 -15.05
C ALA A 28 4.29 1.60 -15.67
N PRO A 29 4.61 2.63 -16.47
CA PRO A 29 3.65 3.60 -17.00
C PRO A 29 2.63 3.01 -17.99
N LYS A 30 2.81 1.74 -18.42
CA LYS A 30 1.86 1.00 -19.27
C LYS A 30 0.83 0.17 -18.48
N MET A 31 1.00 -0.02 -17.17
CA MET A 31 0.02 -0.75 -16.35
C MET A 31 -1.24 0.08 -16.13
N MET A 32 -2.42 -0.54 -16.10
CA MET A 32 -3.64 0.16 -15.69
C MET A 32 -3.49 0.78 -14.31
N TRP A 33 -3.91 2.04 -14.15
CA TRP A 33 -3.78 2.80 -12.89
C TRP A 33 -4.42 2.09 -11.69
N GLN A 34 -5.53 1.36 -11.91
CA GLN A 34 -6.21 0.55 -10.90
C GLN A 34 -5.29 -0.54 -10.34
N ARG A 35 -4.56 -1.21 -11.23
CA ARG A 35 -3.63 -2.28 -10.86
C ARG A 35 -2.42 -1.73 -10.12
N ARG A 36 -1.92 -0.54 -10.51
CA ARG A 36 -0.86 0.16 -9.76
C ARG A 36 -1.33 0.50 -8.35
N ALA A 37 -2.53 1.07 -8.21
CA ALA A 37 -3.09 1.45 -6.91
C ALA A 37 -3.23 0.23 -5.97
N LEU A 38 -3.69 -0.90 -6.49
CA LEU A 38 -3.82 -2.15 -5.75
C LEU A 38 -2.47 -2.71 -5.29
N ILE A 39 -1.47 -2.76 -6.18
CA ILE A 39 -0.13 -3.26 -5.81
C ILE A 39 0.53 -2.33 -4.79
N ALA A 40 0.39 -1.01 -4.97
CA ALA A 40 0.94 -0.03 -4.06
C ALA A 40 0.26 -0.07 -2.68
N SER A 41 -1.07 -0.29 -2.61
CA SER A 41 -1.77 -0.41 -1.34
C SER A 41 -1.38 -1.68 -0.58
N LEU A 42 -1.31 -2.81 -1.29
CA LEU A 42 -0.86 -4.08 -0.71
C LEU A 42 0.59 -3.98 -0.24
N GLY A 43 1.50 -3.52 -1.11
CA GLY A 43 2.91 -3.40 -0.75
C GLY A 43 3.13 -2.43 0.42
N GLY A 44 2.41 -1.30 0.46
CA GLY A 44 2.61 -0.32 1.52
C GLY A 44 2.13 -0.77 2.90
N ALA A 45 1.15 -1.67 2.96
CA ALA A 45 0.72 -2.28 4.22
C ALA A 45 1.54 -3.51 4.61
N PHE A 46 2.01 -4.30 3.64
CA PHE A 46 2.77 -5.53 3.91
C PHE A 46 4.25 -5.28 4.23
N ILE A 47 4.92 -4.34 3.55
CA ILE A 47 6.34 -4.06 3.75
C ILE A 47 6.70 -3.81 5.23
N PRO A 48 6.01 -2.93 5.98
CA PRO A 48 6.33 -2.72 7.39
C PRO A 48 6.04 -3.95 8.26
N MET A 49 5.14 -4.84 7.83
CA MET A 49 4.81 -6.08 8.53
C MET A 49 5.77 -7.23 8.22
N LEU A 50 6.61 -7.12 7.19
CA LEU A 50 7.61 -8.16 6.87
C LEU A 50 8.60 -8.38 8.01
N LEU A 51 8.99 -7.31 8.71
CA LEU A 51 9.94 -7.42 9.82
C LEU A 51 9.38 -8.24 11.00
N PRO A 52 8.20 -7.90 11.59
CA PRO A 52 7.63 -8.73 12.65
C PRO A 52 7.27 -10.14 12.18
N ILE A 53 6.85 -10.32 10.92
CA ILE A 53 6.63 -11.66 10.35
C ILE A 53 7.94 -12.46 10.32
N ALA A 54 9.04 -11.86 9.85
CA ALA A 54 10.34 -12.53 9.81
C ALA A 54 10.84 -12.92 11.21
N VAL A 55 10.68 -12.03 12.20
CA VAL A 55 11.03 -12.33 13.59
C VAL A 55 10.23 -13.53 14.10
N LEU A 56 8.91 -13.57 13.90
CA LEU A 56 8.09 -14.71 14.32
C LEU A 56 8.44 -16.00 13.58
N LEU A 57 8.90 -15.94 12.33
CA LEU A 57 9.31 -17.12 11.58
C LEU A 57 10.69 -17.67 12.00
N ILE A 58 11.58 -16.80 12.50
CA ILE A 58 12.94 -17.18 12.92
C ILE A 58 12.96 -17.63 14.38
N GLU A 59 12.29 -16.88 15.25
CA GLU A 59 12.35 -17.07 16.70
C GLU A 59 11.12 -17.78 17.28
N GLY A 60 10.02 -17.82 16.53
CA GLY A 60 8.79 -18.44 17.00
C GLY A 60 8.89 -19.95 16.95
N ASP A 61 8.64 -20.58 18.10
CA ASP A 61 8.31 -22.00 18.11
C ASP A 61 7.04 -22.20 17.27
N TRP A 62 7.01 -23.23 16.41
CA TRP A 62 5.89 -23.56 15.51
C TRP A 62 4.65 -24.10 16.25
N GLN A 63 4.29 -23.43 17.34
CA GLN A 63 3.11 -23.67 18.16
C GLN A 63 1.91 -22.88 17.61
N ALA A 64 0.73 -23.27 18.09
CA ALA A 64 -0.54 -22.66 17.68
C ALA A 64 -0.56 -21.13 17.94
N GLU A 65 0.10 -20.66 18.99
CA GLU A 65 0.14 -19.23 19.35
C GLU A 65 0.87 -18.39 18.29
N THR A 66 2.07 -18.82 17.88
CA THR A 66 2.83 -18.17 16.80
C THR A 66 2.05 -18.16 15.49
N PHE A 67 1.35 -19.25 15.18
CA PHE A 67 0.50 -19.34 14.00
C PHE A 67 -0.66 -18.34 14.03
N ILE A 68 -1.34 -18.20 15.17
CA ILE A 68 -2.42 -17.22 15.37
C ILE A 68 -1.89 -15.79 15.20
N LEU A 69 -0.74 -15.47 15.78
CA LEU A 69 -0.11 -14.14 15.65
C LEU A 69 0.26 -13.83 14.20
N LEU A 70 0.81 -14.81 13.48
CA LEU A 70 1.16 -14.66 12.08
C LEU A 70 -0.08 -14.41 11.21
N MET A 71 -1.17 -15.14 11.45
CA MET A 71 -2.46 -14.91 10.77
C MET A 71 -3.06 -13.55 11.13
N ALA A 72 -2.96 -13.11 12.39
CA ALA A 72 -3.40 -11.79 12.81
C ALA A 72 -2.62 -10.66 12.09
N LEU A 73 -1.31 -10.82 11.90
CA LEU A 73 -0.49 -9.86 11.14
C LEU A 73 -0.88 -9.80 9.67
N ILE A 74 -1.12 -10.95 9.03
CA ILE A 74 -1.53 -11.01 7.62
C ILE A 74 -2.93 -10.43 7.42
N ILE A 75 -3.88 -10.78 8.27
CA ILE A 75 -5.25 -10.26 8.18
C ILE A 75 -5.25 -8.76 8.50
N GLY A 76 -4.54 -8.34 9.55
CA GLY A 76 -4.38 -6.95 9.92
C GLY A 76 -3.76 -6.10 8.81
N SER A 77 -2.73 -6.61 8.13
CA SER A 77 -2.10 -5.91 7.01
C SER A 77 -3.04 -5.79 5.80
N LEU A 78 -3.84 -6.83 5.49
CA LEU A 78 -4.86 -6.76 4.44
C LEU A 78 -5.94 -5.72 4.77
N MET A 79 -6.40 -5.65 6.02
CA MET A 79 -7.36 -4.64 6.45
C MET A 79 -6.78 -3.22 6.33
N LEU A 80 -5.53 -3.01 6.75
CA LEU A 80 -4.85 -1.72 6.63
C LEU A 80 -4.61 -1.33 5.16
N ALA A 81 -4.29 -2.31 4.31
CA ALA A 81 -4.20 -2.09 2.86
C ALA A 81 -5.52 -1.62 2.28
N GLY A 82 -6.65 -2.20 2.71
CA GLY A 82 -7.98 -1.82 2.23
C GLY A 82 -8.48 -0.48 2.77
N ILE A 83 -8.28 -0.22 4.06
CA ILE A 83 -8.85 0.96 4.75
C ILE A 83 -8.01 2.21 4.51
N VAL A 84 -6.68 2.08 4.50
CA VAL A 84 -5.74 3.22 4.46
C VAL A 84 -4.98 3.26 3.15
N GLY A 85 -4.36 2.15 2.77
CA GLY A 85 -3.51 2.08 1.58
C GLY A 85 -4.30 2.36 0.30
N PHE A 86 -5.44 1.68 0.12
CA PHE A 86 -6.21 1.72 -1.12
C PHE A 86 -6.83 3.09 -1.40
N PRO A 87 -7.50 3.80 -0.47
CA PRO A 87 -8.03 5.12 -0.75
C PRO A 87 -6.93 6.12 -1.13
N VAL A 88 -5.79 6.06 -0.44
CA VAL A 88 -4.64 6.94 -0.67
C VAL A 88 -4.04 6.70 -2.06
N THR A 89 -3.74 5.45 -2.41
CA THR A 89 -3.14 5.11 -3.71
C THR A 89 -4.13 5.27 -4.86
N TYR A 90 -5.40 4.93 -4.65
CA TYR A 90 -6.47 5.13 -5.61
C TYR A 90 -6.61 6.60 -5.98
N TRP A 91 -6.72 7.49 -4.98
CA TRP A 91 -6.85 8.92 -5.22
C TRP A 91 -5.62 9.48 -5.95
N PHE A 92 -4.42 9.07 -5.53
CA PHE A 92 -3.17 9.47 -6.17
C PHE A 92 -3.09 9.02 -7.64
N CYS A 93 -3.31 7.73 -7.91
CA CYS A 93 -3.24 7.16 -9.27
C CYS A 93 -4.33 7.73 -10.18
N LYS A 94 -5.57 7.89 -9.68
CA LYS A 94 -6.66 8.49 -10.43
C LYS A 94 -6.37 9.95 -10.80
N ARG A 95 -5.83 10.73 -9.86
CA ARG A 95 -5.47 12.13 -10.10
C ARG A 95 -4.34 12.26 -11.12
N ARG A 96 -3.34 11.38 -11.05
CA ARG A 96 -2.23 11.31 -12.01
C ARG A 96 -2.69 10.94 -13.41
N GLU A 97 -3.59 9.98 -13.54
CA GLU A 97 -4.15 9.60 -14.84
C GLU A 97 -4.96 10.73 -15.48
N ALA A 98 -5.81 11.40 -14.69
CA ALA A 98 -6.57 12.56 -15.17
C ALA A 98 -5.65 13.71 -15.64
N ALA A 99 -4.53 13.93 -14.97
CA ALA A 99 -3.53 14.93 -15.38
C ALA A 99 -2.86 14.57 -16.72
N ARG A 100 -2.65 13.28 -17.01
CA ARG A 100 -2.11 12.82 -18.30
C ARG A 100 -3.13 13.00 -19.43
N GLY A 101 -4.40 12.72 -19.19
CA GLY A 101 -5.47 12.90 -20.18
C GLY A 101 -5.73 14.36 -20.58
N ASN A 102 -5.38 15.33 -19.73
CA ASN A 102 -5.47 16.76 -20.04
C ASN A 102 -4.26 17.30 -20.83
N LEU A 103 -3.18 16.51 -20.94
CA LEU A 103 -1.97 16.86 -21.68
C LEU A 103 -1.93 16.18 -23.05
N ASP A 104 -3.00 15.50 -23.45
CA ASP A 104 -3.08 14.85 -24.76
C ASP A 104 -3.49 15.89 -25.81
N PRO A 105 -2.55 16.40 -26.64
CA PRO A 105 -2.83 17.46 -27.60
C PRO A 105 -3.79 17.01 -28.71
N ALA A 106 -4.07 15.71 -28.83
CA ALA A 106 -5.02 15.16 -29.80
C ALA A 106 -6.47 15.58 -29.53
N LYS A 107 -6.81 15.94 -28.28
CA LYS A 107 -8.17 16.34 -27.90
C LYS A 107 -8.56 17.74 -28.37
N ASP A 108 -7.57 18.57 -28.73
CA ASP A 108 -7.77 19.95 -29.17
C ASP A 108 -7.97 20.07 -30.70
N PHE A 109 -7.90 18.95 -31.43
CA PHE A 109 -8.06 18.88 -32.89
C PHE A 109 -9.33 18.15 -33.36
N GLU A 110 -10.23 17.78 -32.44
CA GLU A 110 -11.61 17.33 -32.72
C GLU A 110 -12.63 18.45 -32.43
#